data_AF-A0A8S3BZT6-F1
#
_entry.id   AF-A0A8S3BZT6-F1
#
_cell.length_a   1.000
_cell.length_b   1.000
_cell.length_c   1.000
_cell.angle_alpha   90.00
_cell.angle_beta   90.00
_cell.angle_gamma   90.00
#
_symmetry.space_group_name_H-M   'P 1'
#
loop_
_entity.id
_entity.type
_entity.pdbx_description
1 polymer ?
#
loop_
_entity_poly.entity_id
_entity_poly.type
_entity_poly.pdbx_seq_one_letter_code
_entity_poly.pdbx_strand_id
1 'polypeptide(L)'
;NAYFLIFLITSASLCTFAIPPSNSHGRLQITCTLLLTSVTFRWVVNKSLPTISYLTALDVYAIASIVALCIINVFHGVVSYLYYNQIYLATYLTPTNISELQLSLYPEYSICRIDRYGFFILSFIFCLYQILILLWTFWKPYKRRRSMKRKDEKTRVEFMNKINNSEPPNGM
;
A
#
# COMPACT_ATOMS: atom_id res chain seq x y z
N ASN A 1 12.74 -8.78 6.83
CA ASN A 1 13.14 -7.36 6.82
C ASN A 1 12.54 -6.56 5.66
N ALA A 2 12.57 -7.02 4.41
CA ALA A 2 12.05 -6.23 3.27
C ALA A 2 10.58 -5.77 3.39
N TYR A 3 9.68 -6.60 3.96
CA TYR A 3 8.29 -6.21 4.23
C TYR A 3 8.16 -4.99 5.14
N PHE A 4 9.05 -4.87 6.15
CA PHE A 4 9.04 -3.75 7.09
C PHE A 4 9.47 -2.45 6.40
N LEU A 5 10.43 -2.51 5.49
CA LEU A 5 10.88 -1.33 4.74
C LEU A 5 9.80 -0.81 3.77
N ILE A 6 9.12 -1.71 3.06
CA ILE A 6 7.99 -1.32 2.19
C ILE A 6 6.88 -0.67 3.02
N PHE A 7 6.58 -1.24 4.19
CA PHE A 7 5.61 -0.67 5.13
C PHE A 7 6.01 0.74 5.61
N LEU A 8 7.29 0.97 5.92
CA LEU A 8 7.76 2.30 6.31
C LEU A 8 7.62 3.32 5.18
N ILE A 9 8.06 2.98 3.97
CA ILE A 9 7.97 3.87 2.79
C ILE A 9 6.51 4.24 2.51
N THR A 10 5.59 3.28 2.60
CA THR A 10 4.18 3.53 2.32
C THR A 10 3.50 4.27 3.47
N SER A 11 3.87 4.03 4.73
CA SER A 11 3.37 4.81 5.87
C SER A 11 3.79 6.28 5.81
N ALA A 12 5.01 6.56 5.32
CA ALA A 12 5.50 7.92 5.11
C ALA A 12 4.68 8.69 4.06
N SER A 13 3.97 8.00 3.16
CA SER A 13 3.07 8.66 2.21
C SER A 13 1.89 9.37 2.89
N LEU A 14 1.47 8.91 4.08
CA LEU A 14 0.44 9.59 4.86
C LEU A 14 0.91 10.96 5.38
N CYS A 15 2.21 11.14 5.59
CA CYS A 15 2.78 12.43 6.00
C CYS A 15 2.64 13.50 4.90
N THR A 16 2.46 13.12 3.63
CA THR A 16 2.26 14.09 2.53
C THR A 16 0.96 14.88 2.64
N PHE A 17 0.00 14.39 3.43
CA PHE A 17 -1.25 15.09 3.75
C PHE A 17 -1.09 16.15 4.83
N ALA A 18 0.03 16.18 5.57
CA ALA A 18 0.32 17.26 6.51
C ALA A 18 0.65 18.59 5.80
N ILE A 19 0.97 18.54 4.50
CA ILE A 19 1.33 19.71 3.70
C ILE A 19 0.05 20.32 3.11
N PRO A 20 -0.15 21.65 3.26
CA PRO A 20 -1.36 22.31 2.76
C PRO A 20 -1.45 22.27 1.22
N PRO A 21 -2.67 22.29 0.65
CA PRO A 21 -2.89 22.25 -0.80
C PRO A 21 -2.34 23.48 -1.54
N SER A 22 -2.06 24.58 -0.83
CA SER A 22 -1.39 25.76 -1.37
C SER A 22 0.01 25.46 -1.92
N ASN A 23 0.72 24.52 -1.29
CA ASN A 23 2.06 24.07 -1.70
C ASN A 23 2.00 22.75 -2.48
N SER A 24 1.23 22.74 -3.58
CA SER A 24 1.05 21.58 -4.48
C SER A 24 2.36 20.96 -4.95
N HIS A 25 3.35 21.78 -5.28
CA HIS A 25 4.68 21.35 -5.73
C HIS A 25 5.36 20.43 -4.71
N GLY A 26 5.35 20.82 -3.43
CA GLY A 26 5.99 20.04 -2.36
C GLY A 26 5.30 18.69 -2.14
N ARG A 27 3.97 18.65 -2.23
CA ARG A 27 3.19 17.39 -2.10
C ARG A 27 3.55 16.40 -3.20
N LEU A 28 3.49 16.85 -4.45
CA LEU A 28 3.79 16.04 -5.64
C LEU A 28 5.24 15.58 -5.68
N GLN A 29 6.18 16.45 -5.29
CA GLN A 29 7.60 16.09 -5.25
C GLN A 29 7.84 14.96 -4.26
N ILE A 30 7.32 15.07 -3.03
CA ILE A 30 7.51 14.05 -1.98
C ILE A 30 6.84 12.72 -2.38
N THR A 31 5.61 12.75 -2.93
CA THR A 31 4.95 11.51 -3.38
C THR A 31 5.69 10.82 -4.52
N CYS A 32 6.20 11.59 -5.49
CA CYS A 32 7.03 11.05 -6.57
C CYS A 32 8.36 10.46 -6.03
N THR A 33 8.99 11.10 -5.05
CA THR A 33 10.20 10.56 -4.40
C THR A 33 9.90 9.26 -3.66
N LEU A 34 8.78 9.16 -2.94
CA LEU A 34 8.37 7.91 -2.28
C LEU A 34 8.07 6.80 -3.30
N LEU A 35 7.45 7.13 -4.43
CA LEU A 35 7.19 6.21 -5.53
C LEU A 35 8.51 5.70 -6.13
N LEU A 36 9.44 6.59 -6.47
CA LEU A 36 10.76 6.23 -6.96
C LEU A 36 11.51 5.35 -5.96
N THR A 37 11.47 5.71 -4.68
CA THR A 37 12.09 4.95 -3.59
C THR A 37 11.51 3.53 -3.51
N SER A 38 10.19 3.37 -3.62
CA SER A 38 9.54 2.06 -3.62
C SER A 38 9.92 1.21 -4.84
N VAL A 39 9.98 1.82 -6.04
CA VAL A 39 10.41 1.15 -7.27
C VAL A 39 11.89 0.72 -7.17
N THR A 40 12.76 1.58 -6.69
CA THR A 40 14.18 1.28 -6.49
C THR A 40 14.36 0.20 -5.44
N PHE A 41 13.63 0.26 -4.32
CA PHE A 41 13.67 -0.77 -3.30
C PHE A 41 13.27 -2.14 -3.86
N ARG A 42 12.19 -2.21 -4.64
CA ARG A 42 11.79 -3.42 -5.37
C ARG A 42 12.91 -3.91 -6.30
N TRP A 43 13.52 -3.01 -7.06
CA TRP A 43 14.60 -3.38 -7.98
C TRP A 43 15.80 -3.99 -7.25
N VAL A 44 16.21 -3.42 -6.11
CA VAL A 44 17.29 -3.95 -5.26
C VAL A 44 16.91 -5.33 -4.70
N VAL A 45 15.69 -5.48 -4.18
CA VAL A 45 15.21 -6.77 -3.65
C VAL A 45 15.20 -7.84 -4.74
N ASN A 46 14.77 -7.52 -5.95
CA ASN A 46 14.79 -8.45 -7.09
C ASN A 46 16.19 -8.87 -7.52
N LYS A 47 17.23 -8.08 -7.21
CA LYS A 47 18.63 -8.44 -7.47
C LYS A 47 19.24 -9.30 -6.38
N SER A 48 18.75 -9.17 -5.14
CA SER A 48 19.24 -9.96 -4.00
C SER A 48 18.58 -11.34 -3.87
N LEU A 49 17.39 -11.54 -4.44
CA LEU A 49 16.74 -12.85 -4.50
C LEU A 49 17.08 -13.58 -5.81
N PRO A 50 17.30 -14.91 -5.78
CA PRO A 50 17.45 -15.70 -7.00
C PRO A 50 16.20 -15.53 -7.88
N THR A 51 16.39 -15.39 -9.19
CA THR A 51 15.31 -15.17 -10.15
C THR A 51 14.44 -16.41 -10.24
N ILE A 52 13.31 -16.40 -9.55
CA ILE A 52 12.30 -17.45 -9.62
C ILE A 52 11.20 -16.96 -10.56
N SER A 53 10.76 -17.81 -11.50
CA SER A 53 9.83 -17.44 -12.58
C SER A 53 8.40 -17.11 -12.10
N TYR A 54 8.06 -17.38 -10.84
CA TYR A 54 6.75 -17.05 -10.28
C TYR A 54 6.79 -15.83 -9.37
N LEU A 55 5.70 -15.06 -9.40
CA LEU A 55 5.51 -13.87 -8.58
C LEU A 55 5.52 -14.26 -7.09
N THR A 56 6.53 -13.81 -6.35
CA THR A 56 6.61 -14.11 -4.92
C THR A 56 5.57 -13.31 -4.14
N ALA A 57 5.21 -13.75 -2.93
CA ALA A 57 4.29 -12.98 -2.07
C ALA A 57 4.84 -11.58 -1.74
N LEU A 58 6.18 -11.44 -1.72
CA LEU A 58 6.85 -10.17 -1.54
C LEU A 58 6.65 -9.27 -2.76
N ASP A 59 6.78 -9.80 -3.97
CA ASP A 59 6.63 -9.03 -5.21
C ASP A 59 5.22 -8.51 -5.39
N VAL A 60 4.21 -9.34 -5.08
CA VAL A 60 2.80 -8.93 -5.08
C VAL A 60 2.60 -7.74 -4.13
N TYR A 61 3.16 -7.81 -2.93
CA TYR A 61 3.04 -6.73 -1.96
C TYR A 61 3.75 -5.45 -2.42
N ALA A 62 4.98 -5.56 -2.93
CA ALA A 62 5.75 -4.42 -3.42
C ALA A 62 5.04 -3.73 -4.59
N ILE A 63 4.58 -4.49 -5.60
CA ILE A 63 3.85 -3.94 -6.76
C ILE A 63 2.57 -3.25 -6.31
N ALA A 64 1.81 -3.89 -5.42
CA ALA A 64 0.53 -3.36 -5.01
C ALA A 64 0.69 -2.10 -4.11
N SER A 65 1.81 -1.99 -3.37
CA SER A 65 2.20 -0.76 -2.68
C SER A 65 2.55 0.40 -3.63
N ILE A 66 3.22 0.10 -4.75
CA ILE A 66 3.53 1.10 -5.79
C ILE A 66 2.24 1.61 -6.43
N VAL A 67 1.28 0.71 -6.71
CA VAL A 67 -0.05 1.08 -7.24
C VAL A 67 -0.79 1.99 -6.25
N ALA A 68 -0.74 1.68 -4.95
CA ALA A 68 -1.36 2.55 -3.93
C ALA A 68 -0.72 3.95 -3.91
N LEU A 69 0.61 4.06 -4.01
CA LEU A 69 1.31 5.34 -4.11
C LEU A 69 0.92 6.11 -5.38
N CYS A 70 0.70 5.43 -6.51
CA CYS A 70 0.19 6.05 -7.73
C CYS A 70 -1.20 6.65 -7.52
N ILE A 71 -2.11 5.94 -6.86
CA ILE A 71 -3.47 6.43 -6.57
C ILE A 71 -3.41 7.69 -5.69
N ILE A 72 -2.58 7.68 -4.64
CA ILE A 72 -2.36 8.84 -3.76
C ILE A 72 -1.79 10.01 -4.56
N ASN A 73 -0.84 9.76 -5.46
CA ASN A 73 -0.24 10.79 -6.30
C ASN A 73 -1.27 11.43 -7.25
N VAL A 74 -2.13 10.62 -7.88
CA VAL A 74 -3.23 11.12 -8.71
C VAL A 74 -4.19 11.98 -7.89
N PHE A 75 -4.53 11.55 -6.67
CA PHE A 75 -5.39 12.33 -5.77
C PHE A 75 -4.79 13.72 -5.48
N HIS A 76 -3.51 13.79 -5.10
CA HIS A 76 -2.83 15.08 -4.87
C HIS A 76 -2.80 15.96 -6.11
N GLY A 77 -2.64 15.37 -7.30
CA GLY A 77 -2.73 16.07 -8.59
C GLY A 77 -4.11 16.65 -8.84
N VAL A 78 -5.18 15.87 -8.60
CA VAL A 78 -6.57 16.34 -8.75
C VAL A 78 -6.89 17.46 -7.77
N VAL A 79 -6.50 17.34 -6.49
CA VAL A 79 -6.70 18.39 -5.48
C VAL A 79 -5.98 19.68 -5.89
N SER A 80 -4.74 19.56 -6.39
CA SER A 80 -3.96 20.71 -6.86
C SER A 80 -4.62 21.40 -8.06
N TYR A 81 -5.14 20.63 -9.02
CA TYR A 81 -5.85 21.17 -10.17
C TYR A 81 -7.13 21.93 -9.77
N LEU A 82 -7.93 21.36 -8.87
CA LEU A 82 -9.13 22.03 -8.35
C LEU A 82 -8.80 23.32 -7.61
N TYR A 83 -7.68 23.36 -6.88
CA TYR A 83 -7.19 24.54 -6.19
C TYR A 83 -6.85 25.69 -7.13
N TYR A 84 -6.06 25.43 -8.17
CA TYR A 84 -5.73 26.46 -9.15
C TYR A 84 -6.94 26.96 -9.93
N ASN A 85 -7.87 26.06 -10.30
CA ASN A 85 -9.08 26.45 -11.04
C ASN A 85 -9.99 27.38 -10.21
N GLN A 86 -10.16 27.09 -8.91
CA GLN A 86 -10.97 27.94 -8.01
C GLN A 86 -10.34 29.34 -7.82
N ILE A 87 -9.02 29.42 -7.66
CA ILE A 87 -8.30 30.70 -7.53
C ILE A 87 -8.40 31.51 -8.83
N TYR A 88 -8.22 30.86 -9.97
CA TYR A 88 -8.37 31.48 -11.28
C TYR A 88 -9.75 32.12 -11.38
N LEU A 89 -10.83 31.35 -11.23
CA LEU A 89 -12.21 31.87 -11.30
C LEU A 89 -12.50 33.01 -10.32
N ALA A 90 -12.05 32.90 -9.06
CA ALA A 90 -12.23 33.94 -8.05
C ALA A 90 -11.59 35.27 -8.46
N THR A 91 -10.42 35.22 -9.10
CA THR A 91 -9.65 36.40 -9.52
C THR A 91 -10.29 37.12 -10.73
N TYR A 92 -10.94 36.41 -11.65
CA TYR A 92 -11.56 37.04 -12.84
C TYR A 92 -12.98 37.58 -12.60
N LEU A 93 -13.73 37.04 -11.62
CA LEU A 93 -15.15 37.36 -11.42
C LEU A 93 -15.43 38.50 -10.42
N THR A 94 -14.44 38.99 -9.68
CA THR A 94 -14.63 40.02 -8.64
C THR A 94 -13.95 41.35 -8.99
N PRO A 95 -14.71 42.36 -9.45
CA PRO A 95 -14.19 43.72 -9.57
C PRO A 95 -14.15 44.36 -8.16
N THR A 96 -12.94 44.73 -7.75
CA THR A 96 -12.51 45.63 -6.67
C THR A 96 -13.54 46.20 -5.68
N ASN A 97 -13.13 46.08 -4.41
CA ASN A 97 -13.53 46.83 -3.21
C ASN A 97 -14.61 46.17 -2.31
N ILE A 98 -14.19 45.89 -1.07
CA ILE A 98 -14.91 45.43 0.14
C ILE A 98 -14.86 43.90 0.45
N SER A 99 -14.32 43.04 -0.41
CA SER A 99 -14.38 41.57 -0.22
C SER A 99 -13.05 40.80 -0.35
N GLU A 100 -11.89 41.47 -0.28
CA GLU A 100 -10.57 40.81 -0.45
C GLU A 100 -10.25 39.77 0.64
N LEU A 101 -10.75 39.97 1.88
CA LEU A 101 -10.55 39.00 2.97
C LEU A 101 -11.48 37.79 2.85
N GLN A 102 -12.71 37.97 2.36
CA GLN A 102 -13.66 36.85 2.21
C GLN A 102 -13.35 36.01 0.97
N LEU A 103 -12.84 36.62 -0.11
CA LEU A 103 -12.50 35.93 -1.35
C LEU A 103 -11.22 35.08 -1.24
N SER A 104 -10.25 35.47 -0.41
CA SER A 104 -9.07 34.65 -0.13
C SER A 104 -9.38 33.45 0.78
N LEU A 105 -10.31 33.61 1.73
CA LEU A 105 -10.68 32.54 2.67
C LEU A 105 -11.62 31.47 2.06
N TYR A 106 -12.50 31.85 1.12
CA TYR A 106 -13.50 30.97 0.54
C TYR A 106 -12.96 29.77 -0.28
N PRO A 107 -11.96 29.94 -1.18
CA PRO A 107 -11.37 28.83 -1.91
C PRO A 107 -10.55 27.94 -0.97
N GLU A 108 -9.88 28.54 0.00
CA GLU A 108 -9.03 27.82 0.96
C GLU A 108 -9.86 26.90 1.88
N TYR A 109 -11.00 27.38 2.40
CA TYR A 109 -11.84 26.61 3.32
C TYR A 109 -12.50 25.39 2.67
N SER A 110 -13.05 25.54 1.46
CA SER A 110 -13.77 24.45 0.77
C SER A 110 -12.83 23.31 0.34
N ILE A 111 -11.63 23.65 -0.12
CA ILE A 111 -10.64 22.68 -0.57
C ILE A 111 -9.99 21.97 0.62
N CYS A 112 -9.73 22.69 1.71
CA CYS A 112 -9.25 22.06 2.95
C CYS A 112 -10.25 21.04 3.51
N ARG A 113 -11.56 21.24 3.32
CA ARG A 113 -12.57 20.24 3.70
C ARG A 113 -12.50 19.00 2.82
N ILE A 114 -12.39 19.17 1.50
CA ILE A 114 -12.24 18.05 0.55
C ILE A 114 -10.97 17.25 0.86
N ASP A 115 -9.86 17.93 1.09
CA ASP A 115 -8.57 17.30 1.42
C ASP A 115 -8.66 16.51 2.75
N ARG A 116 -9.34 17.07 3.77
CA ARG A 116 -9.55 16.41 5.05
C ARG A 116 -10.42 15.15 4.94
N TYR A 117 -11.54 15.20 4.24
CA TYR A 117 -12.36 14.00 4.01
C TYR A 117 -11.63 12.97 3.15
N GLY A 118 -10.92 13.44 2.11
CA GLY A 118 -10.07 12.60 1.29
C GLY A 118 -8.99 11.89 2.10
N PHE A 119 -8.33 12.59 3.02
CA PHE A 119 -7.35 12.03 3.93
C PHE A 119 -7.95 10.91 4.79
N PHE A 120 -9.08 11.14 5.46
CA PHE A 120 -9.70 10.11 6.31
C PHE A 120 -10.13 8.89 5.51
N ILE A 121 -10.76 9.09 4.34
CA ILE A 121 -11.23 7.98 3.48
C ILE A 121 -10.05 7.20 2.90
N LEU A 122 -9.07 7.89 2.31
CA LEU A 122 -7.89 7.24 1.71
C LEU A 122 -7.02 6.56 2.76
N SER A 123 -6.81 7.20 3.93
CA SER A 123 -6.06 6.60 5.04
C SER A 123 -6.78 5.37 5.58
N PHE A 124 -8.12 5.42 5.73
CA PHE A 124 -8.90 4.26 6.15
C PHE A 124 -8.79 3.10 5.14
N ILE A 125 -9.00 3.37 3.85
CA ILE A 125 -8.87 2.37 2.78
C ILE A 125 -7.44 1.80 2.77
N PHE A 126 -6.42 2.65 2.87
CA PHE A 126 -5.02 2.27 2.87
C PHE A 126 -4.67 1.38 4.06
N CYS A 127 -5.11 1.76 5.28
CA CYS A 127 -4.93 0.96 6.48
C CYS A 127 -5.64 -0.41 6.36
N LEU A 128 -6.88 -0.42 5.87
CA LEU A 128 -7.66 -1.66 5.69
C LEU A 128 -6.98 -2.59 4.69
N TYR A 129 -6.53 -2.03 3.56
CA TYR A 129 -5.75 -2.73 2.55
C TYR A 129 -4.43 -3.31 3.11
N GLN A 130 -3.68 -2.51 3.88
CA GLN A 130 -2.41 -2.92 4.49
C GLN A 130 -2.62 -4.03 5.55
N ILE A 131 -3.69 -3.95 6.35
CA ILE A 131 -4.09 -4.96 7.32
C ILE A 131 -4.48 -6.27 6.60
N LEU A 132 -5.30 -6.19 5.55
CA LEU A 132 -5.72 -7.37 4.79
C LEU A 132 -4.53 -8.10 4.15
N ILE A 133 -3.58 -7.36 3.58
CA ILE A 133 -2.38 -7.97 3.00
C ILE A 133 -1.48 -8.58 4.07
N LEU A 134 -1.28 -7.91 5.21
CA LEU A 134 -0.51 -8.48 6.31
C LEU A 134 -1.17 -9.78 6.78
N LEU A 135 -2.48 -9.75 7.07
CA LEU A 135 -3.24 -10.94 7.45
C LEU A 135 -3.13 -12.04 6.41
N TRP A 136 -3.30 -11.74 5.12
CA TRP A 136 -3.15 -12.71 4.05
C TRP A 136 -1.74 -13.32 3.98
N THR A 137 -0.72 -12.47 4.15
CA THR A 137 0.70 -12.88 4.10
C THR A 137 1.12 -13.71 5.30
N PHE A 138 0.54 -13.48 6.49
CA PHE A 138 0.76 -14.32 7.66
C PHE A 138 -0.07 -15.60 7.63
N TRP A 139 -1.33 -15.52 7.20
CA TRP A 139 -2.27 -16.64 7.24
C TRP A 139 -1.97 -17.70 6.18
N LYS A 140 -1.62 -17.29 4.95
CA LYS A 140 -1.33 -18.23 3.86
C LYS A 140 -0.19 -19.22 4.19
N PRO A 141 0.99 -18.79 4.67
CA PRO A 141 2.04 -19.70 5.12
C PRO A 141 1.67 -20.42 6.40
N TYR A 142 0.93 -19.81 7.34
CA TYR A 142 0.46 -20.51 8.54
C TYR A 142 -0.45 -21.71 8.19
N LYS A 143 -1.44 -21.48 7.32
CA LYS A 143 -2.32 -22.54 6.80
C LYS A 143 -1.53 -23.59 6.02
N ARG A 144 -0.56 -23.18 5.20
CA ARG A 144 0.30 -24.11 4.45
C ARG A 144 1.16 -24.97 5.38
N ARG A 145 1.77 -24.40 6.43
CA ARG A 145 2.53 -25.16 7.44
C ARG A 145 1.67 -26.19 8.16
N ARG A 146 0.43 -25.83 8.53
CA ARG A 146 -0.50 -26.78 9.15
C ARG A 146 -0.92 -27.89 8.18
N SER A 147 -1.05 -27.58 6.89
CA SER A 147 -1.36 -28.57 5.86
C SER A 147 -0.20 -29.54 5.58
N MET A 148 1.05 -29.08 5.61
CA MET A 148 2.22 -29.96 5.41
C MET A 148 2.37 -30.92 6.58
N LYS A 149 2.27 -30.45 7.83
CA LYS A 149 2.29 -31.33 9.02
C LYS A 149 1.25 -32.45 8.95
N ARG A 150 0.05 -32.18 8.41
CA ARG A 150 -0.99 -33.19 8.21
C ARG A 150 -0.68 -34.19 7.09
N LYS A 151 0.02 -33.76 6.03
CA LYS A 151 0.46 -34.66 4.95
C LYS A 151 1.60 -35.56 5.43
N ASP A 152 2.57 -34.99 6.13
CA ASP A 152 3.72 -35.72 6.69
C ASP A 152 3.24 -36.79 7.69
N GLU A 153 2.26 -36.48 8.56
CA GLU A 153 1.68 -37.45 9.47
C GLU A 153 0.97 -38.60 8.73
N LYS A 154 0.17 -38.29 7.70
CA LYS A 154 -0.49 -39.32 6.88
C LYS A 154 0.51 -40.23 6.18
N THR A 155 1.53 -39.64 5.55
CA THR A 155 2.59 -40.41 4.87
C THR A 155 3.37 -41.28 5.86
N ARG A 156 3.62 -40.79 7.09
CA ARG A 156 4.25 -41.58 8.15
C ARG A 156 3.38 -42.76 8.58
N VAL A 157 2.08 -42.55 8.81
CA VAL A 157 1.13 -43.61 9.21
C VAL A 157 1.00 -44.67 8.11
N GLU A 158 0.89 -44.27 6.85
CA GLU A 158 0.84 -45.19 5.69
C GLU A 158 2.12 -46.04 5.60
N PHE A 159 3.29 -45.44 5.82
CA PHE A 159 4.57 -46.16 5.83
C PHE A 159 4.64 -47.21 6.96
N MET A 160 4.20 -46.86 8.17
CA MET A 160 4.16 -47.80 9.31
C MET A 160 3.20 -48.97 9.06
N ASN A 161 2.02 -48.71 8.49
CA ASN A 161 1.08 -49.77 8.14
C ASN A 161 1.65 -50.74 7.10
N LYS A 162 2.44 -50.23 6.14
CA LYS A 162 3.09 -51.06 5.12
C LYS A 162 4.16 -51.98 5.72
N ILE A 163 4.95 -51.49 6.69
CA ILE A 163 5.94 -52.31 7.40
C ILE A 163 5.25 -53.44 8.17
N ASN A 164 4.24 -53.10 8.99
CA ASN A 164 3.52 -54.08 9.80
C ASN A 164 2.86 -55.18 8.96
N ASN A 165 2.37 -54.85 7.76
CA ASN A 165 1.74 -55.82 6.85
C ASN A 165 2.75 -56.64 6.02
N SER A 166 4.03 -56.28 6.05
CA SER A 166 5.09 -56.95 5.27
C SER A 166 5.95 -57.91 6.11
N GLU A 167 5.86 -57.84 7.43
CA GLU A 167 6.46 -58.86 8.29
C GLU A 167 5.69 -60.18 8.13
N PRO A 168 6.36 -61.30 7.80
CA PRO A 168 5.71 -62.60 7.81
C PRO A 168 5.20 -62.88 9.23
N PRO A 169 4.05 -63.54 9.40
CA PRO A 169 3.61 -63.94 10.73
C PRO A 169 4.75 -64.73 11.37
N ASN A 170 5.25 -64.22 12.51
CA ASN A 170 6.29 -64.87 13.28
C ASN A 170 5.88 -66.34 13.44
N GLY A 171 6.70 -67.21 12.84
CA GLY A 171 6.38 -68.62 12.66
C GLY A 171 5.90 -69.26 13.95
N MET A 172 4.72 -69.88 13.85
CA MET A 172 4.41 -71.10 14.60
C MET A 172 4.93 -72.29 13.81
#